data_AF-A0A844IHC3-F1
#
_entry.id   AF-A0A844IHC3-F1
#
_cell.length_a   1.000
_cell.length_b   1.000
_cell.length_c   1.000
_cell.angle_alpha   90.00
_cell.angle_beta   90.00
_cell.angle_gamma   90.00
#
_symmetry.space_group_name_H-M   'P 1'
#
loop_
_entity.id
_entity.type
_entity.pdbx_description
1 polymer ?
#
loop_
_entity_poly.entity_id
_entity_poly.type
_entity_poly.pdbx_seq_one_letter_code
_entity_poly.pdbx_strand_id
1 'polypeptide(L)'
;MFTYLEGIDSGEALLVAATKEEANFYILTSDKRFLKALSNSNLANIKQRLCQRIICLEQLLINLISNDNDFDKIRRRIISSDLCNQNIAEVFADGKLTKKETALVILEDRVKELRSVTGDLLIESLPPPPIEIKTPDP
;
A
#
# COMPACT_ATOMS: atom_id res chain seq x y z
N MET A 1 28.22 -6.19 -3.44
CA MET A 1 27.56 -7.47 -3.79
C MET A 1 26.14 -7.37 -3.24
N PHE A 2 25.12 -7.19 -4.08
CA PHE A 2 23.74 -7.26 -3.63
C PHE A 2 23.42 -8.73 -3.43
N THR A 3 23.36 -9.18 -2.18
CA THR A 3 22.83 -10.49 -1.81
C THR A 3 21.41 -10.61 -2.32
N TYR A 4 21.14 -11.58 -3.18
CA TYR A 4 19.80 -11.95 -3.59
C TYR A 4 18.99 -12.30 -2.33
N LEU A 5 17.95 -11.53 -2.06
CA LEU A 5 17.06 -11.73 -0.92
C LEU A 5 15.77 -12.28 -1.49
N GLU A 6 15.46 -13.54 -1.18
CA GLU A 6 14.27 -14.20 -1.71
C GLU A 6 13.02 -13.41 -1.33
N GLY A 7 12.19 -13.10 -2.34
CA GLY A 7 11.01 -12.26 -2.17
C GLY A 7 11.26 -10.75 -2.31
N ILE A 8 12.48 -10.31 -2.65
CA ILE A 8 12.78 -8.93 -3.06
C ILE A 8 13.45 -8.97 -4.44
N ASP A 9 12.75 -8.49 -5.48
CA ASP A 9 13.34 -8.43 -6.82
C ASP A 9 14.27 -7.22 -7.01
N SER A 10 14.97 -7.17 -8.14
CA SER A 10 15.91 -6.09 -8.43
C SER A 10 15.26 -4.71 -8.56
N GLY A 11 14.00 -4.64 -9.03
CA GLY A 11 13.24 -3.41 -9.14
C GLY A 11 12.82 -2.89 -7.76
N GLU A 12 12.37 -3.78 -6.88
CA GLU A 12 12.04 -3.45 -5.48
C GLU A 12 13.27 -3.01 -4.70
N ALA A 13 14.39 -3.73 -4.86
CA ALA A 13 15.66 -3.35 -4.25
C ALA A 13 16.13 -1.97 -4.75
N LEU A 14 15.98 -1.69 -6.05
CA LEU A 14 16.32 -0.39 -6.63
C LEU A 14 15.38 0.71 -6.12
N LEU A 15 14.08 0.45 -6.00
CA LEU A 15 13.10 1.39 -5.45
C LEU A 15 13.45 1.77 -4.01
N VAL A 16 13.78 0.78 -3.17
CA VAL A 16 14.24 1.01 -1.79
C VAL A 16 15.53 1.82 -1.78
N ALA A 17 16.50 1.48 -2.64
CA ALA A 17 17.76 2.20 -2.73
C ALA A 17 17.57 3.65 -3.20
N ALA A 18 16.66 3.90 -4.14
CA ALA A 18 16.34 5.24 -4.64
C ALA A 18 15.83 6.15 -3.54
N THR A 19 15.23 5.60 -2.47
CA THR A 19 14.82 6.42 -1.33
C THR A 19 16.01 7.08 -0.65
N LYS A 20 17.24 6.56 -0.72
CA LYS A 20 18.40 6.98 0.10
C LYS A 20 18.62 8.50 0.15
N GLU A 21 18.48 9.17 -0.98
CA GLU A 21 18.71 10.62 -1.10
C GLU A 21 17.42 11.46 -0.89
N GLU A 22 16.26 10.82 -0.81
CA GLU A 22 14.97 11.47 -0.63
C GLU A 22 14.62 11.59 0.87
N ALA A 23 14.45 12.81 1.36
CA ALA A 23 14.09 13.03 2.78
C ALA A 23 12.62 12.72 3.06
N ASN A 24 11.73 13.09 2.14
CA ASN A 24 10.28 12.99 2.28
C ASN A 24 9.71 12.10 1.19
N PHE A 25 9.49 10.83 1.52
CA PHE A 25 9.00 9.84 0.59
C PHE A 25 8.03 8.88 1.27
N TYR A 26 7.19 8.28 0.44
CA TYR A 26 6.45 7.06 0.72
C TYR A 26 6.71 6.05 -0.41
N ILE A 27 6.73 4.76 -0.07
CA ILE A 27 6.70 3.68 -1.06
C ILE A 27 5.28 3.15 -1.14
N LEU A 28 4.68 3.18 -2.32
CA LEU A 28 3.42 2.49 -2.59
C LEU A 28 3.73 1.11 -3.19
N THR A 29 3.15 0.05 -2.62
CA THR A 29 3.30 -1.30 -3.18
C THR A 29 2.07 -2.18 -2.99
N SER A 30 1.77 -2.98 -4.01
CA SER A 30 0.81 -4.09 -3.91
C SER A 30 1.46 -5.41 -3.51
N ASP A 31 2.78 -5.58 -3.66
CA ASP A 31 3.47 -6.85 -3.42
C ASP A 31 3.65 -7.10 -1.92
N LYS A 32 2.99 -8.14 -1.40
CA LYS A 32 3.06 -8.52 0.02
C LYS A 32 4.24 -9.42 0.32
N ARG A 33 4.75 -10.13 -0.68
CA ARG A 33 5.95 -10.97 -0.55
C ARG A 33 7.15 -10.07 -0.28
N PHE A 34 7.27 -8.96 -1.01
CA PHE A 34 8.25 -7.91 -0.74
C PHE A 34 8.22 -7.42 0.70
N LEU A 35 7.04 -7.05 1.20
CA LEU A 35 6.90 -6.53 2.57
C LEU A 35 7.28 -7.56 3.63
N LYS A 36 6.82 -8.81 3.45
CA LYS A 36 7.15 -9.91 4.37
C LYS A 36 8.64 -10.24 4.31
N ALA A 37 9.24 -10.31 3.12
CA ALA A 37 10.67 -10.57 2.94
C ALA A 37 11.54 -9.46 3.55
N LEU A 38 11.19 -8.19 3.31
CA LEU A 38 11.87 -7.04 3.90
C LEU A 38 11.79 -7.06 5.43
N SER A 39 10.59 -7.30 6.00
CA SER A 39 10.40 -7.39 7.44
C SER A 39 11.27 -8.46 8.08
N ASN A 40 11.32 -9.65 7.45
CA ASN A 40 12.07 -10.81 7.93
C ASN A 40 13.58 -10.72 7.64
N SER A 41 14.04 -9.73 6.87
CA SER A 41 15.45 -9.57 6.55
C SER A 41 16.27 -9.02 7.73
N ASN A 42 17.59 -9.22 7.69
CA ASN A 42 18.55 -8.63 8.63
C ASN A 42 18.95 -7.19 8.28
N LEU A 43 18.19 -6.51 7.41
CA LEU A 43 18.49 -5.16 6.92
C LEU A 43 17.98 -4.06 7.86
N ALA A 44 18.48 -4.03 9.09
CA ALA A 44 18.00 -3.14 10.16
C ALA A 44 17.95 -1.65 9.74
N ASN A 45 19.02 -1.13 9.12
CA ASN A 45 19.08 0.27 8.68
C ASN A 45 18.02 0.60 7.60
N ILE A 46 17.74 -0.35 6.71
CA ILE A 46 16.72 -0.18 5.67
C ILE A 46 15.34 -0.21 6.31
N LYS A 47 15.07 -1.17 7.21
CA LYS A 47 13.81 -1.23 7.96
C LYS A 47 13.56 0.05 8.76
N GLN A 48 14.58 0.56 9.45
CA GLN A 48 14.49 1.82 10.18
C GLN A 48 14.19 2.99 9.25
N ARG A 49 14.84 3.07 8.07
CA ARG A 49 14.58 4.10 7.06
C ARG A 49 13.14 4.06 6.55
N LEU A 50 12.59 2.86 6.37
CA LEU A 50 11.26 2.62 5.82
C LEU A 50 10.15 2.55 6.87
N CYS A 51 10.50 2.67 8.16
CA CYS A 51 9.55 2.69 9.26
C CYS A 51 8.50 3.78 9.01
N GLN A 52 7.22 3.40 9.01
CA GLN A 52 6.07 4.27 8.79
C GLN A 52 6.13 5.01 7.45
N ARG A 53 6.68 4.38 6.40
CA ARG A 53 6.81 4.98 5.06
C ARG A 53 6.28 4.12 3.92
N ILE A 54 5.73 2.95 4.23
CA ILE A 54 5.12 2.09 3.21
C ILE A 54 3.61 2.24 3.25
N ILE A 55 3.02 2.44 2.08
CA ILE A 55 1.59 2.42 1.83
C ILE A 55 1.30 1.14 1.06
N CYS A 56 0.47 0.26 1.60
CA CYS A 56 -0.03 -0.89 0.83
C CYS A 56 -1.29 -0.52 0.04
N LEU A 57 -1.57 -1.27 -1.03
CA LEU A 57 -2.77 -1.07 -1.85
C LEU A 57 -4.07 -1.10 -1.03
N GLU A 58 -4.15 -1.93 0.01
CA GLU A 58 -5.32 -2.06 0.88
C GLU A 58 -5.57 -0.78 1.67
N GLN A 59 -4.53 -0.14 2.22
CA GLN A 59 -4.66 1.16 2.90
C GLN A 59 -5.14 2.24 1.94
N LEU A 60 -4.64 2.24 0.70
CA LEU A 60 -5.09 3.17 -0.33
C LEU A 60 -6.58 2.95 -0.66
N LEU A 61 -7.01 1.69 -0.81
CA LEU A 61 -8.41 1.36 -1.07
C LEU A 61 -9.33 1.73 0.08
N ILE A 62 -8.95 1.45 1.33
CA ILE A 62 -9.70 1.87 2.52
C ILE A 62 -9.91 3.39 2.48
N ASN A 63 -8.86 4.16 2.23
CA ASN A 63 -8.97 5.61 2.18
C ASN A 63 -9.84 6.11 1.01
N LEU A 64 -9.74 5.51 -0.17
CA LEU A 64 -10.62 5.85 -1.28
C LEU A 64 -12.08 5.53 -0.96
N ILE A 65 -12.36 4.35 -0.40
CA ILE A 65 -13.72 3.91 -0.07
C ILE A 65 -14.32 4.76 1.06
N SER A 66 -13.52 5.11 2.07
CA SER A 66 -13.97 5.89 3.22
C SER A 66 -14.23 7.36 2.88
N ASN A 67 -13.45 7.95 1.96
CA ASN A 67 -13.54 9.37 1.62
C ASN A 67 -14.32 9.68 0.33
N ASP A 68 -14.55 8.72 -0.56
CA ASP A 68 -15.41 8.92 -1.74
C ASP A 68 -16.88 8.63 -1.38
N ASN A 69 -17.78 9.50 -1.85
CA ASN A 69 -19.22 9.34 -1.67
C ASN A 69 -19.81 8.28 -2.63
N ASP A 70 -19.07 7.90 -3.68
CA ASP A 70 -19.49 6.93 -4.69
C ASP A 70 -18.65 5.64 -4.61
N PHE A 71 -19.08 4.73 -3.73
CA PHE A 71 -18.49 3.39 -3.63
C PHE A 71 -18.65 2.58 -4.92
N ASP A 72 -19.75 2.76 -5.66
CA ASP A 72 -20.03 2.02 -6.88
C ASP A 72 -19.05 2.33 -8.00
N LYS A 73 -18.58 3.57 -8.07
CA LYS A 73 -17.48 3.98 -8.96
C LYS A 73 -16.17 3.23 -8.64
N ILE A 74 -15.80 3.13 -7.37
CA ILE A 74 -14.59 2.41 -6.95
C ILE A 74 -14.72 0.92 -7.28
N ARG A 75 -15.84 0.32 -6.85
CA ARG A 75 -16.16 -1.09 -7.10
C ARG A 75 -16.13 -1.44 -8.58
N ARG A 76 -16.75 -0.63 -9.44
CA ARG A 76 -16.73 -0.83 -10.89
C ARG A 76 -15.31 -0.82 -11.45
N ARG A 77 -14.48 0.15 -11.06
CA ARG A 77 -13.08 0.24 -11.50
C ARG A 77 -12.27 -0.99 -11.11
N ILE A 78 -12.49 -1.52 -9.90
CA ILE A 78 -11.77 -2.69 -9.41
C ILE A 78 -12.20 -3.95 -10.17
N ILE A 79 -13.52 -4.19 -10.29
CA ILE A 79 -14.06 -5.35 -11.00
C ILE A 79 -13.68 -5.32 -12.49
N SER A 80 -13.64 -4.15 -13.12
CA SER A 80 -13.30 -4.03 -14.55
C SER A 80 -11.80 -4.13 -14.85
N SER A 81 -10.94 -4.25 -13.84
CA SER A 81 -9.50 -4.22 -14.03
C SER A 81 -8.96 -5.65 -14.18
N ASP A 82 -8.59 -6.05 -15.40
CA ASP A 82 -7.94 -7.35 -15.67
C ASP A 82 -6.60 -7.52 -14.94
N LEU A 83 -5.99 -6.41 -14.50
CA LEU A 83 -4.75 -6.35 -13.75
C LEU A 83 -4.96 -6.36 -12.23
N CYS A 84 -6.20 -6.49 -11.75
CA CYS A 84 -6.42 -6.49 -10.32
C CYS A 84 -5.84 -7.77 -9.70
N ASN A 85 -5.03 -7.59 -8.66
CA ASN A 85 -4.50 -8.71 -7.89
C ASN A 85 -5.67 -9.58 -7.40
N GLN A 86 -5.59 -10.90 -7.57
CA GLN A 86 -6.64 -11.84 -7.13
C GLN A 86 -7.06 -11.59 -5.68
N ASN A 87 -6.10 -11.26 -4.80
CA ASN A 87 -6.41 -10.89 -3.42
C ASN A 87 -7.40 -9.72 -3.37
N ILE A 88 -7.17 -8.63 -4.11
CA ILE A 88 -8.10 -7.49 -4.13
C ILE A 88 -9.43 -7.87 -4.78
N ALA A 89 -9.42 -8.67 -5.85
CA ALA A 89 -10.64 -9.11 -6.52
C ALA A 89 -11.56 -9.88 -5.56
N GLU A 90 -11.03 -10.70 -4.66
CA GLU A 90 -11.81 -11.42 -3.64
C GLU A 90 -12.60 -10.51 -2.71
N VAL A 91 -12.10 -9.31 -2.40
CA VAL A 91 -12.84 -8.32 -1.59
C VAL A 91 -14.14 -7.91 -2.27
N PHE A 92 -14.17 -7.98 -3.60
CA PHE A 92 -15.29 -7.59 -4.45
C PHE A 92 -15.91 -8.79 -5.18
N ALA A 93 -15.73 -10.02 -4.66
CA ALA A 93 -16.17 -11.25 -5.31
C ALA A 93 -17.69 -11.29 -5.58
N ASP A 94 -18.49 -10.69 -4.70
CA ASP A 94 -19.94 -10.55 -4.85
C ASP A 94 -20.35 -9.51 -5.92
N GLY A 95 -19.38 -8.89 -6.57
CA GLY A 95 -19.58 -7.96 -7.67
C GLY A 95 -20.53 -6.82 -7.29
N LYS A 96 -21.66 -6.71 -7.99
CA LYS A 96 -22.68 -5.67 -7.73
C LYS A 96 -23.36 -5.79 -6.36
N LEU A 97 -23.18 -6.91 -5.65
CA LEU A 97 -23.75 -7.13 -4.31
C LEU A 97 -22.76 -6.82 -3.19
N THR A 98 -21.48 -6.60 -3.49
CA THR A 98 -20.50 -6.19 -2.47
C THR A 98 -20.95 -4.88 -1.83
N LYS A 99 -21.06 -4.87 -0.50
CA LYS A 99 -21.40 -3.70 0.31
C LYS A 99 -20.13 -2.97 0.75
N LYS A 100 -20.22 -1.65 0.91
CA LYS A 100 -19.11 -0.79 1.34
C LYS A 100 -18.53 -1.27 2.68
N GLU A 101 -19.39 -1.57 3.64
CA GLU A 101 -19.01 -1.96 5.00
C GLU A 101 -18.27 -3.30 4.99
N THR A 102 -18.76 -4.28 4.21
CA THR A 102 -18.11 -5.59 4.06
C THR A 102 -16.73 -5.46 3.42
N ALA A 103 -16.60 -4.64 2.37
CA ALA A 103 -15.31 -4.41 1.71
C ALA A 103 -14.31 -3.75 2.67
N LEU A 104 -14.75 -2.76 3.45
CA LEU A 104 -13.90 -2.10 4.46
C LEU A 104 -13.42 -3.10 5.53
N VAL A 105 -14.32 -3.89 6.10
CA VAL A 105 -13.95 -4.89 7.13
C VAL A 105 -12.89 -5.86 6.61
N ILE A 106 -13.08 -6.41 5.40
CA ILE A 106 -12.12 -7.35 4.82
C ILE A 106 -10.75 -6.69 4.57
N LEU A 107 -10.74 -5.45 4.07
CA LEU A 107 -9.50 -4.71 3.82
C LEU A 107 -8.77 -4.38 5.13
N GLU A 108 -9.51 -3.94 6.15
CA GLU A 108 -8.98 -3.62 7.48
C GLU A 108 -8.37 -4.85 8.15
N ASP A 109 -9.05 -5.99 8.11
CA ASP A 109 -8.54 -7.26 8.63
C ASP A 109 -7.24 -7.68 7.94
N ARG A 110 -7.15 -7.50 6.63
CA ARG A 110 -5.91 -7.78 5.87
C ARG A 110 -4.76 -6.84 6.22
N VAL A 111 -5.05 -5.55 6.42
CA VAL A 111 -4.03 -4.60 6.89
C VAL A 111 -3.55 -4.99 8.29
N LYS A 112 -4.46 -5.41 9.17
CA LYS A 112 -4.13 -5.89 10.52
C LYS A 112 -3.26 -7.15 10.49
N GLU A 113 -3.60 -8.12 9.65
CA GLU A 113 -2.77 -9.31 9.44
C GLU A 113 -1.38 -8.91 8.91
N LEU A 114 -1.31 -8.04 7.91
CA LEU A 114 -0.05 -7.60 7.33
C LEU A 114 0.84 -6.91 8.38
N ARG A 115 0.28 -6.01 9.21
CA ARG A 115 0.98 -5.38 10.33
C ARG A 115 1.56 -6.37 11.32
N SER A 116 0.85 -7.47 11.60
CA SER A 116 1.36 -8.51 12.50
C SER A 116 2.65 -9.17 12.02
N VAL A 117 2.91 -9.13 10.70
CA VAL A 117 4.10 -9.69 10.07
C VAL A 117 5.14 -8.60 9.74
N THR A 118 4.69 -7.39 9.38
CA THR A 118 5.57 -6.32 8.90
C THR A 118 6.00 -5.33 9.98
N GLY A 119 5.42 -5.42 11.18
CA GLY A 119 5.62 -4.45 12.25
C GLY A 119 5.29 -3.03 11.76
N ASP A 120 6.19 -2.09 12.06
CA ASP A 120 5.96 -0.65 11.86
C ASP A 120 6.34 -0.15 10.46
N LEU A 121 6.47 -1.02 9.45
CA LEU A 121 6.79 -0.58 8.09
C LEU A 121 5.64 0.23 7.46
N LEU A 122 4.40 -0.17 7.72
CA LEU A 122 3.22 0.49 7.16
C LEU A 122 2.94 1.80 7.89
N ILE A 123 2.48 2.81 7.16
CA ILE A 123 1.99 4.07 7.73
C ILE A 123 0.79 3.84 8.67
N GLU A 124 0.66 4.56 9.79
CA GLU A 124 -0.52 4.53 10.66
C GLU A 124 -1.78 5.02 9.96
N SER A 125 -1.66 6.16 9.28
CA SER A 125 -2.74 6.79 8.51
C SER A 125 -2.17 7.39 7.24
N LEU A 126 -3.01 7.47 6.20
CA LEU A 126 -2.58 8.10 4.95
C LEU A 126 -2.31 9.59 5.20
N PRO A 127 -1.20 10.13 4.65
CA PRO A 127 -0.91 11.53 4.79
C PRO A 127 -2.04 12.34 4.15
N PRO A 128 -2.36 13.53 4.69
CA PRO A 128 -3.30 14.42 4.03
C PRO A 128 -2.80 14.71 2.61
N PRO A 129 -3.71 14.96 1.65
CA PRO A 129 -3.31 15.36 0.31
C PRO A 129 -2.37 16.57 0.39
N PRO A 130 -1.37 16.67 -0.49
CA PRO A 130 -0.46 17.82 -0.51
C PRO A 130 -1.27 19.10 -0.52
N ILE A 131 -0.94 20.03 0.38
CA ILE A 131 -1.53 21.37 0.36
C ILE A 131 -1.10 21.98 -0.98
N GLU A 132 -2.06 22.29 -1.85
CA GLU A 132 -1.80 23.10 -3.04
C GLU A 132 -1.26 24.45 -2.55
N ILE A 133 0.05 24.62 -2.66
CA ILE A 133 0.67 25.93 -2.52
C ILE A 133 0.23 26.67 -3.77
N LYS A 134 -0.84 27.48 -3.65
CA LYS A 134 -1.15 28.50 -4.65
C LYS A 134 0.07 29.39 -4.74
N THR A 135 0.88 29.20 -5.78
CA THR A 135 1.89 30.17 -6.16
C THR A 135 1.17 31.51 -6.35
N PRO A 136 1.67 32.62 -5.79
CA PRO A 136 1.10 33.93 -6.06
C PRO A 136 1.04 34.12 -7.58
N ASP A 137 -0.08 34.62 -8.09
CA ASP A 137 -0.18 35.01 -9.50
C ASP A 137 0.98 35.98 -9.83
N PRO A 138 1.61 35.84 -11.02
CA PRO A 138 2.77 36.64 -11.41
C PRO A 138 2.49 38.14 -11.48
#